data_AF-W7UJL4-F1
#
_entry.id   AF-W7UJL4-F1
#
_cell.length_a   1.000
_cell.length_b   1.000
_cell.length_c   1.000
_cell.angle_alpha   90.00
_cell.angle_beta   90.00
_cell.angle_gamma   90.00
#
_symmetry.space_group_name_H-M   'P 1'
#
loop_
_entity.id
_entity.type
_entity.pdbx_description
1 polymer ?
#
loop_
_entity_poly.entity_id
_entity_poly.type
_entity_poly.pdbx_seq_one_letter_code
_entity_poly.pdbx_strand_id
1 'polypeptide(L)'
;MIFKSKQEWDGLPLWAVDTDTQTVTHINPKTGKKERYVFHTDHIRYYLHHIEDKRPELLQEIVDKGEIYKHLDELDTKVTDAVNRQTELLMQSSREYQIANEMGAINISGSIGNLLRMQAQRAVNEAMIYLWKDEE
;
A
#
# COMPACT_ATOMS: atom_id res chain seq x y z
N MET A 1 -5.43 12.68 -8.28
CA MET A 1 -4.98 14.04 -7.92
C MET A 1 -3.45 14.09 -7.80
N ILE A 2 -2.83 15.27 -7.89
CA ILE A 2 -1.36 15.42 -7.71
C ILE A 2 -1.06 16.30 -6.51
N PHE A 3 -0.30 15.76 -5.54
CA PHE A 3 0.24 16.50 -4.40
C PHE A 3 1.70 16.86 -4.70
N LYS A 4 2.10 18.08 -4.37
CA LYS A 4 3.43 18.64 -4.66
C LYS A 4 4.03 19.20 -3.39
N SER A 5 5.32 18.96 -3.16
CA SER A 5 6.02 19.50 -2.00
C SER A 5 6.17 21.00 -2.09
N LYS A 6 6.19 21.67 -0.94
CA LYS A 6 6.62 23.07 -0.81
C LYS A 6 8.09 23.32 -1.19
N GLN A 7 8.93 22.29 -1.06
CA GLN A 7 10.33 22.38 -1.49
C GLN A 7 10.40 22.32 -3.02
N GLU A 8 11.21 23.19 -3.60
CA GLU A 8 11.39 23.30 -5.04
C GLU A 8 12.87 23.27 -5.43
N TRP A 9 13.16 22.74 -6.61
CA TRP A 9 14.45 22.82 -7.29
C TRP A 9 14.21 23.40 -8.68
N ASP A 10 14.82 24.55 -8.97
CA ASP A 10 14.66 25.26 -10.25
C ASP A 10 13.17 25.52 -10.63
N GLY A 11 12.35 25.89 -9.64
CA GLY A 11 10.91 26.15 -9.82
C GLY A 11 10.05 24.90 -10.02
N LEU A 12 10.61 23.69 -9.85
CA LEU A 12 9.88 22.43 -9.89
C LEU A 12 9.78 21.81 -8.48
N PRO A 13 8.65 21.19 -8.12
CA PRO A 13 8.51 20.56 -6.81
C PRO A 13 9.51 19.41 -6.65
N LEU A 14 10.19 19.39 -5.51
CA LEU A 14 11.21 18.40 -5.19
C LEU A 14 10.61 16.99 -5.07
N TRP A 15 9.42 16.89 -4.47
CA TRP A 15 8.63 15.69 -4.36
C TRP A 15 7.22 15.93 -4.91
N ALA A 16 6.68 14.92 -5.60
CA ALA A 16 5.28 14.90 -5.97
C ALA A 16 4.74 13.48 -5.98
N VAL A 17 3.46 13.32 -5.67
CA VAL A 17 2.75 12.04 -5.83
C VAL A 17 1.48 12.26 -6.63
N ASP A 18 1.31 11.44 -7.67
CA ASP A 18 0.09 11.29 -8.43
C ASP A 18 -0.68 10.09 -7.86
N THR A 19 -1.83 10.36 -7.25
CA THR A 19 -2.67 9.34 -6.61
C THR A 19 -3.42 8.48 -7.62
N ASP A 20 -3.71 9.00 -8.82
CA ASP A 20 -4.43 8.27 -9.86
C ASP A 20 -3.52 7.24 -10.55
N THR A 21 -2.25 7.60 -10.73
CA THR A 21 -1.24 6.73 -11.36
C THR A 21 -0.28 6.08 -10.37
N GLN A 22 -0.50 6.25 -9.05
CA GLN A 22 0.34 5.73 -7.97
C GLN A 22 1.83 6.01 -8.20
N THR A 23 2.14 7.22 -8.67
CA THR A 23 3.47 7.58 -9.14
C THR A 23 4.08 8.64 -8.24
N VAL A 24 5.21 8.33 -7.62
CA VAL A 24 6.04 9.30 -6.92
C VAL A 24 7.13 9.82 -7.86
N THR A 25 7.34 11.12 -7.84
CA THR A 25 8.39 11.82 -8.57
C THR A 25 9.29 12.53 -7.57
N HIS A 26 10.61 12.44 -7.79
CA HIS A 26 11.62 13.12 -6.99
C HIS A 26 12.64 13.81 -7.90
N ILE A 27 13.10 15.00 -7.56
CA ILE A 27 14.24 15.64 -8.20
C ILE A 27 15.42 15.57 -7.25
N ASN A 28 16.50 14.89 -7.65
CA ASN A 28 17.69 14.81 -6.83
C ASN A 28 18.41 16.18 -6.81
N PRO A 29 18.47 16.91 -5.67
CA PRO A 29 19.00 18.27 -5.64
C PRO A 29 20.49 18.35 -6.02
N LYS A 30 21.24 17.26 -5.84
CA LYS A 30 22.69 17.21 -6.11
C LYS A 30 23.00 17.02 -7.59
N THR A 31 22.09 16.40 -8.34
CA THR A 31 22.33 16.02 -9.75
C THR A 31 21.33 16.65 -10.72
N GLY A 32 20.24 17.22 -10.22
CA GLY A 32 19.11 17.71 -11.02
C GLY A 32 18.32 16.60 -11.73
N LYS A 33 18.65 15.32 -11.49
CA LYS A 33 17.98 14.20 -12.16
C LYS A 33 16.60 13.96 -11.56
N LYS A 34 15.62 13.80 -12.45
CA LYS A 34 14.26 13.40 -12.11
C LYS A 34 14.16 11.89 -12.01
N GLU A 35 13.75 11.41 -10.85
CA GLU A 35 13.49 10.02 -10.53
C GLU A 35 11.98 9.79 -10.47
N ARG A 36 11.55 8.60 -10.89
CA ARG A 36 10.13 8.22 -10.94
C ARG A 36 9.98 6.82 -10.36
N TYR A 37 9.08 6.68 -9.41
CA TYR A 37 8.73 5.44 -8.73
C TYR A 37 7.24 5.16 -8.94
N VAL A 38 6.91 3.95 -9.39
CA VAL A 38 5.51 3.57 -9.67
C VAL A 38 5.17 2.37 -8.80
N PHE A 39 4.10 2.51 -8.03
CA PHE A 39 3.54 1.41 -7.25
C PHE A 39 2.45 0.70 -8.06
N HIS A 40 2.36 -0.61 -7.90
CA HIS A 40 1.47 -1.46 -8.69
C HIS A 40 0.47 -2.25 -7.86
N THR A 41 0.53 -2.15 -6.53
CA THR A 41 -0.30 -2.93 -5.62
C THR A 41 -1.62 -2.25 -5.33
N ASP A 42 -2.70 -3.03 -5.31
CA ASP A 42 -4.06 -2.51 -5.12
C ASP A 42 -4.24 -1.83 -3.75
N HIS A 43 -3.51 -2.25 -2.71
CA HIS A 43 -3.59 -1.60 -1.41
C HIS A 43 -2.93 -0.22 -1.37
N ILE A 44 -1.90 0.04 -2.18
CA ILE A 44 -1.35 1.40 -2.33
C ILE A 44 -2.36 2.28 -3.03
N ARG A 45 -2.98 1.79 -4.11
CA ARG A 45 -4.08 2.49 -4.78
C ARG A 45 -5.20 2.82 -3.80
N TYR A 46 -5.64 1.83 -3.04
CA TYR A 46 -6.70 1.96 -2.06
C TYR A 46 -6.36 2.98 -0.97
N TYR A 47 -5.15 2.91 -0.42
CA TYR A 47 -4.64 3.88 0.57
C TYR A 47 -4.64 5.30 0.02
N LEU A 48 -4.06 5.51 -1.17
CA LEU A 48 -3.91 6.85 -1.76
C LEU A 48 -5.27 7.50 -2.03
N HIS A 49 -6.22 6.78 -2.64
CA HIS A 49 -7.56 7.31 -2.83
C HIS A 49 -8.28 7.59 -1.51
N HIS A 50 -8.06 6.76 -0.49
CA HIS A 50 -8.71 6.95 0.81
C HIS A 50 -8.15 8.15 1.57
N ILE A 51 -6.82 8.28 1.67
CA ILE A 51 -6.21 9.41 2.37
C ILE A 51 -6.41 10.73 1.61
N GLU A 52 -6.44 10.70 0.28
CA GLU A 52 -6.81 11.85 -0.54
C GLU A 52 -8.22 12.38 -0.20
N ASP A 53 -9.20 11.48 -0.04
CA ASP A 53 -10.59 11.85 0.29
C ASP A 53 -10.76 12.24 1.76
N LYS A 54 -10.14 11.50 2.68
CA LYS A 54 -10.39 11.66 4.13
C LYS A 54 -9.46 12.62 4.84
N ARG A 55 -8.19 12.68 4.43
CA ARG A 55 -7.11 13.42 5.11
C ARG A 55 -6.06 13.95 4.13
N PRO A 56 -6.46 14.76 3.12
CA PRO A 56 -5.53 15.31 2.14
C PRO A 56 -4.41 16.13 2.79
N GLU A 57 -4.65 16.74 3.95
CA GLU A 57 -3.65 17.49 4.72
C GLU A 57 -2.50 16.62 5.23
N LEU A 58 -2.79 15.38 5.65
CA LEU A 58 -1.78 14.43 6.11
C LEU A 58 -0.92 13.95 4.93
N LEU A 59 -1.56 13.64 3.81
CA LEU A 59 -0.85 13.28 2.58
C LEU A 59 0.06 14.43 2.11
N GLN A 60 -0.44 15.67 2.16
CA GLN A 60 0.36 16.85 1.85
C GLN A 60 1.55 17.03 2.81
N GLU A 61 1.38 16.78 4.11
CA GLU A 61 2.46 16.85 5.09
C GLU A 61 3.58 15.84 4.79
N ILE A 62 3.21 14.59 4.46
CA ILE A 62 4.17 13.53 4.09
C ILE A 62 4.97 13.92 2.83
N VAL A 63 4.29 14.52 1.85
CA VAL A 63 4.92 15.02 0.61
C VAL A 63 5.86 16.20 0.90
N ASP A 64 5.44 17.14 1.75
CA ASP A 64 6.23 18.30 2.16
C ASP A 64 7.49 17.91 2.93
N LYS A 65 7.42 16.87 3.76
CA LYS A 65 8.58 16.28 4.47
C LYS A 65 9.54 15.55 3.52
N GLY A 66 9.12 15.24 2.30
CA GLY A 66 9.90 14.45 1.35
C GLY A 66 9.97 12.97 1.70
N GLU A 67 9.00 12.48 2.47
CA GLU A 67 8.97 11.10 2.97
C GLU A 67 8.05 10.19 2.16
N ILE A 68 7.31 10.75 1.19
CA ILE A 68 6.24 10.04 0.46
C ILE A 68 6.69 8.74 -0.20
N TYR A 69 7.89 8.67 -0.79
CA TYR A 69 8.39 7.43 -1.38
C TYR A 69 8.59 6.36 -0.30
N LYS A 70 9.36 6.68 0.74
CA LYS A 70 9.69 5.76 1.83
C LYS A 70 8.42 5.30 2.56
N HIS A 71 7.51 6.23 2.79
CA HIS A 71 6.21 5.99 3.42
C HIS A 71 5.36 4.98 2.66
N LEU A 72 5.25 5.13 1.34
CA LEU A 72 4.51 4.17 0.50
C LEU A 72 5.24 2.83 0.39
N ASP A 73 6.57 2.81 0.31
CA ASP A 73 7.38 1.59 0.27
C ASP A 73 7.25 0.76 1.56
N GLU A 74 7.31 1.43 2.72
CA GLU A 74 7.07 0.79 4.02
C GLU A 74 5.63 0.29 4.16
N LEU A 75 4.65 1.07 3.69
CA LEU A 75 3.26 0.66 3.69
C LEU A 75 3.04 -0.58 2.81
N ASP A 76 3.62 -0.59 1.61
CA ASP A 76 3.51 -1.69 0.65
C ASP A 76 4.02 -2.99 1.26
N THR A 77 5.18 -2.91 1.91
CA THR A 77 5.82 -4.03 2.60
C THR A 77 4.98 -4.51 3.80
N LYS A 78 4.62 -3.60 4.72
CA LYS A 78 3.88 -3.96 5.94
C LYS A 78 2.51 -4.54 5.64
N VAL A 79 1.80 -3.99 4.65
CA VAL A 79 0.48 -4.50 4.24
C VAL A 79 0.63 -5.86 3.57
N THR A 80 1.62 -6.05 2.69
CA THR A 80 1.88 -7.35 2.06
C THR A 80 2.16 -8.43 3.10
N ASP A 81 3.01 -8.14 4.08
CA ASP A 81 3.33 -9.06 5.18
C ASP A 81 2.11 -9.38 6.04
N ALA A 82 1.33 -8.36 6.40
CA ALA A 82 0.11 -8.53 7.17
C ALA A 82 -0.93 -9.40 6.43
N VAL A 83 -1.10 -9.19 5.13
CA VAL A 83 -2.01 -10.00 4.29
C VAL A 83 -1.54 -11.44 4.22
N ASN A 84 -0.24 -11.68 4.00
CA ASN A 84 0.30 -13.03 3.95
C ASN A 84 0.09 -13.75 5.29
N ARG A 85 0.45 -13.10 6.40
CA ARG A 85 0.24 -13.64 7.75
C ARG A 85 -1.23 -13.95 8.04
N GLN A 86 -2.13 -13.02 7.71
CA GLN A 86 -3.56 -13.22 7.92
C GLN A 86 -4.11 -14.34 7.03
N THR A 87 -3.60 -14.48 5.81
CA THR A 87 -3.97 -15.58 4.88
C THR A 87 -3.57 -16.93 5.46
N GLU A 88 -2.34 -17.04 6.01
CA GLU A 88 -1.86 -18.26 6.65
C GLU A 88 -2.72 -18.66 7.85
N LEU A 89 -3.09 -17.70 8.71
CA LEU A 89 -3.97 -17.96 9.86
C LEU A 89 -5.37 -18.42 9.42
N LEU A 90 -5.91 -17.82 8.36
CA LEU A 90 -7.19 -18.23 7.79
C LEU A 90 -7.12 -19.64 7.18
N MET A 91 -6.03 -19.98 6.50
CA MET A 91 -5.79 -21.33 5.97
C MET A 91 -5.66 -22.37 7.09
N GLN A 92 -4.95 -22.04 8.16
CA GLN A 92 -4.79 -22.91 9.34
C GLN A 92 -6.11 -23.12 10.09
N SER A 93 -7.04 -22.15 10.07
CA SER A 93 -8.34 -22.28 10.73
C SER A 93 -9.45 -22.82 9.83
N SER A 94 -9.25 -22.84 8.51
CA SER A 94 -10.22 -23.34 7.55
C SER A 94 -10.19 -24.86 7.44
N ARG A 95 -11.22 -25.51 7.97
CA ARG A 95 -11.41 -26.97 7.85
C ARG A 95 -11.48 -27.42 6.39
N GLU A 96 -12.17 -26.65 5.55
CA GLU A 96 -12.31 -26.97 4.12
C GLU A 96 -10.96 -26.93 3.40
N TYR A 97 -10.12 -25.93 3.73
CA TYR A 97 -8.78 -25.82 3.20
C TYR A 97 -7.91 -27.00 3.64
N GLN A 98 -7.92 -27.33 4.94
CA GLN A 98 -7.14 -28.44 5.49
C GLN A 98 -7.50 -29.78 4.83
N ILE A 99 -8.80 -30.11 4.74
CA ILE A 99 -9.26 -31.34 4.09
C ILE A 99 -8.80 -31.38 2.62
N ALA A 100 -9.01 -30.30 1.87
CA ALA A 100 -8.60 -30.24 0.48
C ALA A 100 -7.08 -30.40 0.31
N ASN A 101 -6.29 -29.82 1.21
CA ASN A 101 -4.83 -29.93 1.22
C ASN A 101 -4.35 -31.35 1.55
N GLU A 102 -4.94 -31.99 2.56
CA GLU A 102 -4.63 -33.38 2.95
C GLU A 102 -5.00 -34.38 1.85
N MET A 103 -6.09 -34.15 1.14
CA MET A 103 -6.53 -34.97 0.01
C MET A 103 -5.69 -34.75 -1.26
N GLY A 104 -4.75 -33.80 -1.27
CA GLY A 104 -3.96 -33.45 -2.46
C GLY A 104 -4.82 -32.81 -3.57
N ALA A 105 -5.97 -32.23 -3.24
CA ALA A 105 -6.89 -31.63 -4.20
C ALA A 105 -6.45 -30.20 -4.57
N ILE A 106 -5.33 -30.08 -5.31
CA ILE A 106 -4.63 -28.81 -5.60
C ILE A 106 -5.56 -27.72 -6.14
N ASN A 107 -6.47 -28.05 -7.06
CA ASN A 107 -7.40 -27.07 -7.62
C ASN A 107 -8.37 -26.52 -6.56
N ILE A 108 -8.85 -27.39 -5.67
CA ILE A 108 -9.79 -27.05 -4.61
C ILE A 108 -9.07 -26.24 -3.53
N SER A 109 -7.94 -26.72 -3.02
CA SER A 109 -7.15 -26.00 -2.02
C SER A 109 -6.67 -24.65 -2.54
N GLY A 110 -6.27 -24.56 -3.81
CA GLY A 110 -5.94 -23.30 -4.47
C GLY A 110 -7.12 -22.32 -4.53
N SER A 111 -8.32 -22.79 -4.90
CA SER A 111 -9.51 -21.95 -4.95
C SER A 111 -9.92 -21.42 -3.57
N ILE A 112 -9.88 -22.26 -2.53
CA ILE A 112 -10.16 -21.87 -1.15
C ILE A 112 -9.08 -20.90 -0.67
N GLY A 113 -7.81 -21.20 -0.94
CA GLY A 113 -6.69 -20.34 -0.57
C GLY A 113 -6.79 -18.93 -1.15
N ASN A 114 -7.20 -18.81 -2.42
CA ASN A 114 -7.44 -17.51 -3.05
C ASN A 114 -8.59 -16.75 -2.38
N LEU A 115 -9.68 -17.43 -2.00
CA LEU A 115 -10.79 -16.82 -1.28
C LEU A 115 -10.35 -16.30 0.10
N LEU A 116 -9.58 -17.09 0.84
CA LEU A 116 -9.04 -16.70 2.14
C LEU A 116 -8.06 -15.54 2.02
N ARG A 117 -7.23 -15.51 0.96
CA ARG A 117 -6.34 -14.37 0.66
C ARG A 117 -7.14 -13.09 0.37
N MET A 118 -8.21 -13.17 -0.40
CA MET A 118 -9.10 -12.02 -0.63
C MET A 118 -9.75 -11.52 0.67
N GLN A 119 -10.14 -12.43 1.56
CA GLN A 119 -10.68 -12.08 2.87
C GLN A 119 -9.62 -11.41 3.75
N ALA A 120 -8.40 -11.94 3.78
CA ALA A 120 -7.27 -11.33 4.48
C ALA A 120 -6.98 -9.92 3.96
N GLN A 121 -6.93 -9.73 2.63
CA GLN A 121 -6.69 -8.43 2.02
C GLN A 121 -7.74 -7.39 2.43
N ARG A 122 -9.03 -7.75 2.43
CA ARG A 122 -10.10 -6.84 2.86
C ARG A 122 -9.94 -6.42 4.32
N ALA A 123 -9.73 -7.39 5.20
CA ALA A 123 -9.55 -7.11 6.63
C ALA A 123 -8.33 -6.22 6.90
N VAL A 124 -7.20 -6.47 6.23
CA VAL A 124 -5.98 -5.65 6.39
C VAL A 124 -6.17 -4.26 5.80
N ASN A 125 -6.79 -4.13 4.63
CA ASN A 125 -7.06 -2.81 4.02
C ASN A 125 -7.98 -1.95 4.90
N GLU A 126 -9.00 -2.56 5.50
CA GLU A 126 -9.87 -1.88 6.46
C GLU A 126 -9.07 -1.43 7.69
N ALA A 127 -8.25 -2.31 8.29
CA ALA A 127 -7.44 -1.97 9.46
C ALA A 127 -6.38 -0.90 9.18
N MET A 128 -5.76 -0.92 7.99
CA MET A 128 -4.76 0.05 7.54
C MET A 128 -5.29 1.48 7.61
N ILE A 129 -6.55 1.70 7.25
CA ILE A 129 -7.19 3.01 7.31
C ILE A 129 -7.34 3.52 8.74
N TYR A 130 -7.71 2.64 9.68
CA TYR A 130 -7.98 3.01 11.06
C TYR A 130 -6.71 3.21 11.88
N LEU A 131 -5.72 2.33 11.72
CA LEU A 131 -4.52 2.32 12.58
C LEU A 131 -3.52 3.43 12.26
N TRP A 132 -3.54 4.00 11.06
CA TRP A 132 -2.54 4.99 10.64
C TRP A 132 -2.74 6.41 11.20
N LYS A 133 -3.51 6.54 12.30
CA LYS A 133 -3.64 7.77 13.08
C LYS A 133 -3.71 7.61 14.60
N ASP A 134 -3.64 6.40 15.13
CA ASP A 134 -3.81 6.17 16.57
C ASP A 134 -2.48 5.96 17.31
N GLU A 135 -1.37 6.48 16.76
CA GLU A 135 -0.13 6.71 17.50
C GLU A 135 -0.02 8.22 17.81
N GLU A 136 -0.81 8.66 18.80
CA GLU A 136 -0.57 9.90 19.59
C GLU A 136 0.11 9.54 20.91
#